data_AF-A0A5C4U7M3-F1
#
_entry.id   AF-A0A5C4U7M3-F1
#
_cell.length_a   1.000
_cell.length_b   1.000
_cell.length_c   1.000
_cell.angle_alpha   90.00
_cell.angle_beta   90.00
_cell.angle_gamma   90.00
#
_symmetry.space_group_name_H-M   'P 1'
#
loop_
_entity.id
_entity.type
_entity.pdbx_description
1 polymer ?
#
loop_
_entity_poly.entity_id
_entity_poly.type
_entity_poly.pdbx_seq_one_letter_code
_entity_poly.pdbx_strand_id
1 'polypeptide(L)'
;MPSPSFSRRGLLKIAAASALAGTAATALPRVAMADQRVLGTVIDYAAGVPSAQAVKNAGHIGAVRYVSARRPGAEWMIGKPVTATETADFAANGLAVASVYQFGKNETADWKQGAAGAAVHAPQAITFHVAAGGPTGVPVYVAIDDNPSREQYDSLIKPYLQAFGIALEKAGLKLGIYGNYNVINWAISDGIGAYFWQHNWGSNGKIHPHAHLHQIRIDKDKVAGIGVDINNVYREDWGQWTPGKAAHTTAPSTPATSTPAASTTQPKQSTPVAVSPNPGQFPDITVNGSSISGEQISQGVKIAQQISSTLN
;
A
#
# COMPACT_ATOMS: atom_id res chain seq x y z
N MET A 1 30.04 -58.89 -29.22
CA MET A 1 28.98 -59.28 -30.18
C MET A 1 27.66 -58.64 -29.75
N PRO A 2 26.82 -58.16 -30.68
CA PRO A 2 25.98 -56.97 -30.54
C PRO A 2 24.51 -57.25 -30.15
N SER A 3 23.84 -56.17 -29.75
CA SER A 3 22.42 -56.06 -29.34
C SER A 3 21.40 -56.49 -30.39
N PRO A 4 20.15 -56.79 -30.00
CA PRO A 4 18.98 -56.51 -30.82
C PRO A 4 18.25 -55.26 -30.31
N SER A 5 18.17 -54.27 -31.19
CA SER A 5 17.22 -53.17 -31.13
C SER A 5 15.79 -53.71 -31.27
N PHE A 6 14.83 -53.04 -30.62
CA PHE A 6 13.43 -53.14 -31.05
C PHE A 6 12.91 -51.78 -31.47
N SER A 7 12.33 -51.82 -32.66
CA SER A 7 12.01 -50.75 -33.58
C SER A 7 10.66 -50.11 -33.29
N ARG A 8 10.56 -48.82 -33.62
CA ARG A 8 9.31 -48.06 -33.74
C ARG A 8 8.56 -48.56 -34.98
N ARG A 9 7.54 -49.42 -34.82
CA ARG A 9 6.34 -49.55 -35.71
C ARG A 9 5.48 -50.75 -35.30
N GLY A 10 4.18 -50.51 -35.10
CA GLY A 10 3.16 -51.50 -34.74
C GLY A 10 2.75 -51.32 -33.28
N LEU A 11 1.58 -50.79 -32.92
CA LEU A 11 0.27 -51.22 -33.40
C LEU A 11 -0.74 -50.06 -33.36
N LEU A 12 -1.50 -49.97 -34.45
CA LEU A 12 -2.75 -49.23 -34.55
C LEU A 12 -3.91 -50.24 -34.48
N LYS A 13 -5.04 -49.81 -33.88
CA LYS A 13 -6.44 -50.30 -34.05
C LYS A 13 -6.77 -51.57 -33.23
N ILE A 14 -7.87 -51.72 -32.47
CA ILE A 14 -9.27 -51.20 -32.41
C ILE A 14 -9.76 -51.51 -30.96
N ALA A 15 -10.53 -50.68 -30.24
CA ALA A 15 -11.99 -50.62 -30.33
C ALA A 15 -12.61 -49.39 -29.62
N ALA A 16 -13.51 -48.72 -30.34
CA ALA A 16 -14.61 -47.89 -29.86
C ALA A 16 -15.80 -48.82 -29.49
N ALA A 17 -16.80 -48.52 -28.66
CA ALA A 17 -17.20 -47.39 -27.84
C ALA A 17 -18.23 -47.94 -26.82
N SER A 18 -18.34 -47.33 -25.64
CA SER A 18 -19.60 -47.37 -24.88
C SER A 18 -19.72 -46.18 -23.92
N ALA A 19 -20.68 -45.31 -24.27
CA ALA A 19 -21.59 -44.54 -23.41
C ALA A 19 -21.02 -43.53 -22.38
N LEU A 20 -21.09 -42.26 -22.79
CA LEU A 20 -21.78 -41.16 -22.09
C LEU A 20 -21.70 -41.16 -20.55
N ALA A 21 -20.62 -40.61 -20.02
CA ALA A 21 -20.65 -39.89 -18.75
C ALA A 21 -20.19 -38.46 -19.05
N GLY A 22 -21.10 -37.50 -18.90
CA GLY A 22 -20.82 -36.08 -19.14
C GLY A 22 -19.72 -35.60 -18.22
N THR A 23 -18.51 -35.45 -18.75
CA THR A 23 -17.50 -34.61 -18.11
C THR A 23 -17.98 -33.18 -18.28
N ALA A 24 -18.63 -32.64 -17.25
CA ALA A 24 -18.51 -31.22 -16.97
C ALA A 24 -17.02 -30.96 -16.74
N ALA A 25 -16.28 -30.70 -17.81
CA ALA A 25 -15.00 -30.04 -17.70
C ALA A 25 -15.35 -28.71 -17.07
N THR A 26 -15.17 -28.62 -15.76
CA THR A 26 -15.07 -27.35 -15.06
C THR A 26 -13.93 -26.64 -15.77
N ALA A 27 -14.29 -25.77 -16.71
CA ALA A 27 -13.42 -24.71 -17.12
C ALA A 27 -13.18 -23.94 -15.83
N LEU A 28 -12.07 -24.27 -15.15
CA LEU A 28 -11.46 -23.35 -14.21
C LEU A 28 -11.47 -22.02 -14.95
N PRO A 29 -11.99 -20.93 -14.35
CA PRO A 29 -11.92 -19.64 -14.99
C PRO A 29 -10.45 -19.46 -15.31
N ARG A 30 -10.13 -19.54 -16.61
CA ARG A 30 -8.87 -19.04 -17.13
C ARG A 30 -8.99 -17.59 -16.72
N VAL A 31 -8.31 -17.21 -15.63
CA VAL A 31 -8.13 -15.80 -15.32
C VAL A 31 -7.48 -15.32 -16.59
N ALA A 32 -8.28 -14.69 -17.45
CA ALA A 32 -7.77 -14.04 -18.62
C ALA A 32 -6.67 -13.19 -18.03
N MET A 33 -5.44 -13.45 -18.44
CA MET A 33 -4.35 -12.51 -18.23
C MET A 33 -4.78 -11.30 -19.04
N ALA A 34 -5.69 -10.52 -18.47
CA ALA A 34 -6.15 -9.28 -19.03
C ALA A 34 -4.85 -8.52 -19.20
N ASP A 35 -4.48 -8.34 -20.46
CA ASP A 35 -3.46 -7.41 -20.89
C ASP A 35 -3.65 -6.17 -20.03
N GLN A 36 -2.77 -5.96 -19.04
CA GLN A 36 -2.93 -4.89 -18.08
C GLN A 36 -2.59 -3.62 -18.83
N ARG A 37 -3.58 -3.10 -19.54
CA ARG A 37 -3.48 -1.89 -20.32
C ARG A 37 -2.89 -0.81 -19.42
N VAL A 38 -1.73 -0.30 -19.82
CA VAL A 38 -1.10 0.83 -19.14
C VAL A 38 -1.97 2.06 -19.41
N LEU A 39 -2.52 2.64 -18.34
CA LEU A 39 -3.38 3.82 -18.41
C LEU A 39 -2.57 5.13 -18.44
N GLY A 40 -1.31 5.06 -18.07
CA GLY A 40 -0.37 6.17 -18.02
C GLY A 40 0.84 5.81 -17.16
N THR A 41 1.67 6.81 -16.89
CA THR A 41 2.82 6.65 -15.99
C THR A 41 2.80 7.69 -14.88
N VAL A 42 3.24 7.28 -13.71
CA VAL A 42 3.54 8.15 -12.58
C VAL A 42 4.99 7.99 -12.18
N ILE A 43 5.57 9.04 -11.61
CA ILE A 43 6.95 9.01 -11.14
C ILE A 43 7.02 8.92 -9.62
N ASP A 44 8.11 8.39 -9.10
CA ASP A 44 8.49 8.57 -7.71
C ASP A 44 9.95 9.04 -7.62
N TYR A 45 10.26 9.79 -6.58
CA TYR A 45 11.54 10.50 -6.48
C TYR A 45 11.84 10.95 -5.05
N ALA A 46 13.14 10.91 -4.69
CA ALA A 46 13.63 11.31 -3.38
C ALA A 46 14.68 12.44 -3.42
N ALA A 47 15.48 12.54 -4.49
CA ALA A 47 16.64 13.45 -4.53
C ALA A 47 16.30 14.94 -4.59
N GLY A 48 15.09 15.29 -5.06
CA GLY A 48 14.64 16.66 -5.26
C GLY A 48 13.16 16.70 -5.57
N VAL A 49 12.65 17.88 -5.94
CA VAL A 49 11.24 18.09 -6.28
C VAL A 49 11.16 18.73 -7.67
N PRO A 50 10.85 17.97 -8.74
CA PRO A 50 10.58 18.55 -10.05
C PRO A 50 9.27 19.36 -9.99
N SER A 51 9.17 20.44 -10.76
CA SER A 51 7.91 21.19 -10.88
C SER A 51 6.84 20.33 -11.55
N ALA A 52 5.58 20.51 -11.16
CA ALA A 52 4.47 19.78 -11.75
C ALA A 52 4.36 20.02 -13.27
N GLN A 53 4.67 21.23 -13.74
CA GLN A 53 4.73 21.51 -15.17
C GLN A 53 5.79 20.66 -15.89
N ALA A 54 6.96 20.44 -15.28
CA ALA A 54 8.00 19.58 -15.87
C ALA A 54 7.55 18.11 -15.90
N VAL A 55 6.88 17.63 -14.84
CA VAL A 55 6.31 16.28 -14.77
C VAL A 55 5.25 16.09 -15.86
N LYS A 56 4.36 17.06 -16.04
CA LYS A 56 3.34 17.06 -17.11
C LYS A 56 3.96 17.07 -18.50
N ASN A 57 4.98 17.90 -18.72
CA ASN A 57 5.69 17.99 -20.00
C ASN A 57 6.45 16.70 -20.33
N ALA A 58 6.91 15.96 -19.31
CA ALA A 58 7.50 14.64 -19.47
C ALA A 58 6.46 13.53 -19.79
N GLY A 59 5.16 13.87 -19.80
CA GLY A 59 4.08 12.95 -20.17
C GLY A 59 3.56 12.07 -19.04
N HIS A 60 3.91 12.39 -17.78
CA HIS A 60 3.41 11.67 -16.62
C HIS A 60 2.09 12.24 -16.14
N ILE A 61 1.22 11.38 -15.59
CA ILE A 61 -0.12 11.76 -15.10
C ILE A 61 -0.14 12.13 -13.61
N GLY A 62 1.01 12.03 -12.94
CA GLY A 62 1.11 12.25 -11.51
C GLY A 62 2.40 11.71 -10.91
N ALA A 63 2.43 11.63 -9.58
CA ALA A 63 3.54 11.07 -8.84
C ALA A 63 3.10 10.28 -7.59
N VAL A 64 3.90 9.30 -7.18
CA VAL A 64 3.80 8.68 -5.86
C VAL A 64 4.83 9.33 -4.94
N ARG A 65 4.38 9.88 -3.82
CA ARG A 65 5.14 10.84 -3.03
C ARG A 65 5.29 10.42 -1.58
N TYR A 66 6.50 10.65 -1.06
CA TYR A 66 6.90 10.14 0.25
C TYR A 66 6.28 10.94 1.40
N VAL A 67 5.41 10.28 2.16
CA VAL A 67 4.89 10.77 3.45
C VAL A 67 5.78 10.29 4.60
N SER A 68 7.10 10.43 4.44
CA SER A 68 8.10 9.94 5.39
C SER A 68 9.23 10.96 5.52
N ALA A 69 9.88 10.99 6.69
CA ALA A 69 11.07 11.80 6.90
C ALA A 69 12.29 11.26 6.13
N ARG A 70 13.37 12.04 6.12
CA ARG A 70 14.70 11.58 5.69
C ARG A 70 15.33 10.78 6.82
N ARG A 71 15.86 9.60 6.51
CA ARG A 71 16.63 8.83 7.50
C ARG A 71 18.03 9.43 7.71
N PRO A 72 18.70 9.16 8.85
CA PRO A 72 20.08 9.58 9.07
C PRO A 72 21.02 9.14 7.94
N GLY A 73 21.90 10.05 7.50
CA GLY A 73 22.84 9.82 6.41
C GLY A 73 22.21 9.87 5.00
N ALA A 74 20.93 10.25 4.91
CA ALA A 74 20.22 10.46 3.66
C ALA A 74 19.63 11.88 3.55
N GLU A 75 20.35 12.87 4.07
CA GLU A 75 19.95 14.28 4.09
C GLU A 75 19.71 14.84 2.68
N TRP A 76 20.37 14.23 1.69
CA TRP A 76 20.21 14.50 0.25
C TRP A 76 18.82 14.16 -0.30
N MET A 77 17.99 13.41 0.43
CA MET A 77 16.62 13.07 0.00
C MET A 77 15.67 14.26 0.15
N ILE A 78 15.95 15.35 -0.57
CA ILE A 78 15.23 16.63 -0.46
C ILE A 78 13.74 16.48 -0.72
N GLY A 79 13.35 15.54 -1.58
CA GLY A 79 11.95 15.20 -1.88
C GLY A 79 11.21 14.45 -0.77
N LYS A 80 11.77 14.33 0.44
CA LYS A 80 11.11 13.75 1.62
C LYS A 80 11.04 14.77 2.77
N PRO A 81 9.86 14.98 3.40
CA PRO A 81 8.53 14.54 2.98
C PRO A 81 7.96 15.39 1.84
N VAL A 82 6.90 14.90 1.19
CA VAL A 82 6.02 15.70 0.31
C VAL A 82 5.40 16.87 1.09
N THR A 83 5.17 17.99 0.41
CA THR A 83 4.65 19.23 1.03
C THR A 83 3.31 19.65 0.43
N ALA A 84 2.54 20.46 1.17
CA ALA A 84 1.30 21.04 0.64
C ALA A 84 1.54 21.96 -0.57
N THR A 85 2.68 22.65 -0.62
CA THR A 85 3.07 23.46 -1.79
C THR A 85 3.27 22.60 -3.03
N GLU A 86 3.96 21.46 -2.88
CA GLU A 86 4.17 20.52 -3.98
C GLU A 86 2.83 19.94 -4.48
N THR A 87 1.96 19.50 -3.58
CA THR A 87 0.68 18.88 -3.98
C THR A 87 -0.30 19.89 -4.58
N ALA A 88 -0.25 21.14 -4.14
CA ALA A 88 -0.99 22.25 -4.76
C ALA A 88 -0.47 22.56 -6.18
N ASP A 89 0.85 22.54 -6.40
CA ASP A 89 1.45 22.71 -7.74
C ASP A 89 1.01 21.57 -8.67
N PHE A 90 1.02 20.32 -8.19
CA PHE A 90 0.50 19.16 -8.94
C PHE A 90 -0.97 19.35 -9.30
N ALA A 91 -1.81 19.73 -8.35
CA ALA A 91 -3.22 19.98 -8.56
C ALA A 91 -3.48 21.08 -9.61
N ALA A 92 -2.75 22.20 -9.53
CA ALA A 92 -2.87 23.32 -10.48
C ALA A 92 -2.50 22.92 -11.91
N ASN A 93 -1.64 21.90 -12.08
CA ASN A 93 -1.24 21.38 -13.37
C ASN A 93 -2.10 20.20 -13.85
N GLY A 94 -3.13 19.80 -13.09
CA GLY A 94 -4.00 18.66 -13.41
C GLY A 94 -3.31 17.31 -13.22
N LEU A 95 -2.28 17.25 -12.37
CA LEU A 95 -1.60 16.03 -11.97
C LEU A 95 -2.13 15.55 -10.62
N ALA A 96 -2.16 14.23 -10.43
CA ALA A 96 -2.56 13.63 -9.16
C ALA A 96 -1.35 13.11 -8.37
N VAL A 97 -1.54 12.92 -7.06
CA VAL A 97 -0.53 12.39 -6.15
C VAL A 97 -1.08 11.14 -5.44
N ALA A 98 -0.26 10.12 -5.22
CA ALA A 98 -0.52 9.09 -4.20
C ALA A 98 0.56 9.12 -3.12
N SER A 99 0.26 8.55 -1.95
CA SER A 99 1.18 8.55 -0.81
C SER A 99 1.92 7.22 -0.69
N VAL A 100 3.23 7.27 -0.42
CA VAL A 100 4.06 6.12 -0.04
C VAL A 100 4.81 6.42 1.26
N TYR A 101 4.93 5.44 2.14
CA TYR A 101 5.77 5.52 3.32
C TYR A 101 6.99 4.60 3.18
N GLN A 102 8.18 5.19 3.27
CA GLN A 102 9.44 4.46 3.43
C GLN A 102 10.46 5.37 4.13
N PHE A 103 10.84 5.01 5.36
CA PHE A 103 11.86 5.73 6.12
C PHE A 103 13.24 5.07 5.95
N GLY A 104 13.37 3.84 6.43
CA GLY A 104 14.58 3.04 6.43
C GLY A 104 14.88 2.34 5.11
N LYS A 105 16.01 1.62 5.09
CA LYS A 105 16.45 0.76 3.97
C LYS A 105 17.40 -0.33 4.47
N ASN A 106 17.44 -1.47 3.80
CA ASN A 106 18.35 -2.59 4.09
C ASN A 106 18.32 -3.02 5.57
N GLU A 107 19.42 -2.91 6.32
CA GLU A 107 19.54 -3.23 7.75
C GLU A 107 18.52 -2.50 8.61
N THR A 108 18.11 -1.30 8.17
CA THR A 108 17.15 -0.42 8.85
C THR A 108 15.74 -0.48 8.25
N ALA A 109 15.43 -1.45 7.39
CA ALA A 109 14.12 -1.53 6.74
C ALA A 109 12.97 -1.54 7.76
N ASP A 110 11.94 -0.76 7.46
CA ASP A 110 10.88 -0.37 8.41
C ASP A 110 10.14 -1.56 9.02
N TRP A 111 9.98 -2.63 8.24
CA TRP A 111 9.27 -3.85 8.60
C TRP A 111 10.05 -4.78 9.54
N LYS A 112 11.36 -4.58 9.72
CA LYS A 112 12.22 -5.49 10.50
C LYS A 112 11.89 -5.54 11.99
N GLN A 113 11.15 -4.57 12.51
CA GLN A 113 10.67 -4.57 13.89
C GLN A 113 9.24 -5.14 14.04
N GLY A 114 8.67 -5.71 12.97
CA GLY A 114 7.31 -6.24 12.98
C GLY A 114 6.29 -5.20 13.41
N ALA A 115 5.29 -5.61 14.21
CA ALA A 115 4.25 -4.72 14.71
C ALA A 115 4.78 -3.51 15.50
N ALA A 116 5.90 -3.66 16.23
CA ALA A 116 6.50 -2.55 16.98
C ALA A 116 7.00 -1.43 16.06
N GLY A 117 7.51 -1.78 14.87
CA GLY A 117 7.87 -0.79 13.85
C GLY A 117 6.67 0.02 13.36
N ALA A 118 5.50 -0.61 13.24
CA ALA A 118 4.30 0.09 12.77
C ALA A 118 3.84 1.17 13.77
N ALA A 119 4.03 0.96 15.07
CA ALA A 119 3.71 1.95 16.10
C ALA A 119 4.56 3.24 15.99
N VAL A 120 5.75 3.15 15.37
CA VAL A 120 6.61 4.32 15.09
C VAL A 120 6.26 4.93 13.74
N HIS A 121 6.10 4.10 12.71
CA HIS A 121 6.03 4.53 11.32
C HIS A 121 4.63 5.03 10.91
N ALA A 122 3.56 4.38 11.34
CA ALA A 122 2.21 4.73 10.92
C ALA A 122 1.77 6.14 11.35
N PRO A 123 2.03 6.59 12.61
CA PRO A 123 1.72 7.96 13.01
C PRO A 123 2.43 9.00 12.14
N GLN A 124 3.70 8.77 11.79
CA GLN A 124 4.46 9.67 10.91
C GLN A 124 3.83 9.75 9.52
N ALA A 125 3.48 8.60 8.93
CA ALA A 125 2.83 8.52 7.63
C ALA A 125 1.54 9.35 7.58
N ILE A 126 0.70 9.18 8.60
CA ILE A 126 -0.57 9.90 8.75
C ILE A 126 -0.30 11.41 8.89
N THR A 127 0.64 11.81 9.75
CA THR A 127 0.99 13.23 9.95
C THR A 127 1.47 13.87 8.67
N PHE A 128 2.40 13.25 7.94
CA PHE A 128 2.93 13.83 6.70
C PHE A 128 1.89 13.83 5.56
N HIS A 129 1.03 12.80 5.48
CA HIS A 129 -0.07 12.76 4.53
C HIS A 129 -1.03 13.94 4.74
N VAL A 130 -1.49 14.14 5.98
CA VAL A 130 -2.40 15.25 6.33
C VAL A 130 -1.71 16.60 6.11
N ALA A 131 -0.44 16.75 6.52
CA ALA A 131 0.32 17.98 6.35
C ALA A 131 0.51 18.37 4.86
N ALA A 132 0.51 17.39 3.96
CA ALA A 132 0.58 17.61 2.51
C ALA A 132 -0.80 17.86 1.87
N GLY A 133 -1.87 17.96 2.66
CA GLY A 133 -3.24 18.16 2.18
C GLY A 133 -3.92 16.89 1.68
N GLY A 134 -3.41 15.72 2.06
CA GLY A 134 -3.99 14.43 1.72
C GLY A 134 -5.37 14.22 2.37
N PRO A 135 -6.39 13.76 1.62
CA PRO A 135 -7.73 13.49 2.15
C PRO A 135 -7.82 12.12 2.82
N THR A 136 -8.87 11.89 3.60
CA THR A 136 -9.26 10.53 4.00
C THR A 136 -9.78 9.72 2.80
N GLY A 137 -9.90 8.41 2.95
CA GLY A 137 -10.47 7.49 1.95
C GLY A 137 -9.49 6.98 0.89
N VAL A 138 -8.24 7.46 0.90
CA VAL A 138 -7.16 7.05 -0.04
C VAL A 138 -6.09 6.21 0.66
N PRO A 139 -5.29 5.44 -0.08
CA PRO A 139 -4.26 4.61 0.51
C PRO A 139 -2.98 5.38 0.84
N VAL A 140 -2.24 4.84 1.80
CA VAL A 140 -0.79 5.02 1.89
C VAL A 140 -0.14 3.68 1.51
N TYR A 141 0.67 3.68 0.46
CA TYR A 141 1.50 2.54 0.10
C TYR A 141 2.62 2.37 1.12
N VAL A 142 2.56 1.33 1.95
CA VAL A 142 3.62 0.99 2.91
C VAL A 142 4.67 0.16 2.20
N ALA A 143 5.93 0.61 2.25
CA ALA A 143 7.00 0.00 1.47
C ALA A 143 7.64 -1.21 2.16
N ILE A 144 7.63 -2.33 1.45
CA ILE A 144 8.49 -3.49 1.67
C ILE A 144 9.55 -3.46 0.56
N ASP A 145 10.55 -2.58 0.69
CA ASP A 145 11.63 -2.35 -0.28
C ASP A 145 12.73 -3.43 -0.21
N ASP A 146 12.31 -4.70 -0.25
CA ASP A 146 13.16 -5.87 -0.06
C ASP A 146 12.67 -7.05 -0.92
N ASN A 147 13.52 -8.07 -1.05
CA ASN A 147 13.11 -9.40 -1.54
C ASN A 147 13.09 -10.41 -0.37
N PRO A 148 12.04 -10.40 0.47
CA PRO A 148 11.99 -11.21 1.67
C PRO A 148 11.75 -12.69 1.37
N SER A 149 12.24 -13.54 2.27
CA SER A 149 11.80 -14.93 2.34
C SER A 149 10.36 -15.03 2.84
N ARG A 150 9.73 -16.19 2.65
CA ARG A 150 8.40 -16.45 3.20
C ARG A 150 8.38 -16.33 4.73
N GLU A 151 9.43 -16.78 5.40
CA GLU A 151 9.53 -16.69 6.85
C GLU A 151 9.65 -15.24 7.35
N GLN A 152 10.42 -14.39 6.67
CA GLN A 152 10.45 -12.95 6.97
C GLN A 152 9.08 -12.31 6.75
N TYR A 153 8.33 -12.77 5.74
CA TYR A 153 6.97 -12.32 5.55
C TYR A 153 6.07 -12.70 6.74
N ASP A 154 6.01 -13.98 7.09
CA ASP A 154 5.10 -14.47 8.13
C ASP A 154 5.44 -13.90 9.51
N SER A 155 6.74 -13.78 9.84
CA SER A 155 7.20 -13.37 11.17
C SER A 155 7.32 -11.86 11.38
N LEU A 156 7.58 -11.07 10.33
CA LEU A 156 7.90 -9.63 10.47
C LEU A 156 6.99 -8.76 9.60
N ILE A 157 6.89 -9.02 8.29
CA ILE A 157 6.17 -8.12 7.38
C ILE A 157 4.66 -8.21 7.61
N LYS A 158 4.09 -9.41 7.75
CA LYS A 158 2.67 -9.61 8.02
C LYS A 158 2.21 -8.85 9.27
N PRO A 159 2.80 -9.04 10.47
CA PRO A 159 2.40 -8.28 11.65
C PRO A 159 2.68 -6.77 11.52
N TYR A 160 3.74 -6.35 10.81
CA TYR A 160 3.99 -4.94 10.51
C TYR A 160 2.84 -4.33 9.68
N LEU A 161 2.48 -4.96 8.56
CA LEU A 161 1.42 -4.47 7.67
C LEU A 161 0.04 -4.49 8.34
N GLN A 162 -0.27 -5.50 9.15
CA GLN A 162 -1.54 -5.55 9.90
C GLN A 162 -1.64 -4.41 10.91
N ALA A 163 -0.60 -4.20 11.73
CA ALA A 163 -0.57 -3.12 12.71
C ALA A 163 -0.62 -1.73 12.05
N PHE A 164 0.11 -1.55 10.94
CA PHE A 164 0.09 -0.31 10.16
C PHE A 164 -1.30 -0.07 9.55
N GLY A 165 -1.91 -1.11 8.97
CA GLY A 165 -3.26 -1.05 8.40
C GLY A 165 -4.32 -0.63 9.40
N ILE A 166 -4.30 -1.18 10.62
CA ILE A 166 -5.19 -0.77 11.71
C ILE A 166 -5.03 0.72 12.05
N ALA A 167 -3.79 1.21 12.11
CA ALA A 167 -3.52 2.62 12.38
C ALA A 167 -4.04 3.54 11.27
N LEU A 168 -3.86 3.15 10.00
CA LEU A 168 -4.39 3.88 8.84
C LEU A 168 -5.91 3.91 8.85
N GLU A 169 -6.56 2.77 9.10
CA GLU A 169 -8.02 2.67 9.14
C GLU A 169 -8.62 3.60 10.20
N LYS A 170 -8.01 3.66 11.40
CA LYS A 170 -8.40 4.60 12.47
C LYS A 170 -8.28 6.07 12.04
N ALA A 171 -7.37 6.37 11.12
CA ALA A 171 -7.22 7.70 10.53
C ALA A 171 -8.09 7.92 9.28
N GLY A 172 -8.96 6.96 8.93
CA GLY A 172 -9.80 7.00 7.74
C GLY A 172 -9.03 6.78 6.44
N LEU A 173 -7.83 6.19 6.49
CA LEU A 173 -6.99 5.87 5.35
C LEU A 173 -7.02 4.36 5.04
N LYS A 174 -6.57 3.99 3.85
CA LYS A 174 -6.49 2.59 3.42
C LYS A 174 -5.04 2.11 3.41
N LEU A 175 -4.83 0.81 3.60
CA LEU A 175 -3.51 0.20 3.43
C LEU A 175 -3.24 -0.09 1.95
N GLY A 176 -2.23 0.56 1.40
CA GLY A 176 -1.54 0.13 0.17
C GLY A 176 -0.25 -0.60 0.51
N ILE A 177 0.24 -1.45 -0.38
CA ILE A 177 1.50 -2.18 -0.21
C ILE A 177 2.38 -1.94 -1.42
N TYR A 178 3.58 -1.40 -1.20
CA TYR A 178 4.67 -1.48 -2.18
C TYR A 178 5.51 -2.71 -1.87
N GLY A 179 5.66 -3.62 -2.83
CA GLY A 179 6.34 -4.89 -2.63
C GLY A 179 6.51 -5.69 -3.91
N ASN A 180 7.32 -6.75 -3.88
CA ASN A 180 7.46 -7.63 -5.04
C ASN A 180 6.21 -8.51 -5.24
N TYR A 181 6.20 -9.27 -6.34
CA TYR A 181 5.11 -10.19 -6.67
C TYR A 181 4.73 -11.10 -5.50
N ASN A 182 5.72 -11.67 -4.79
CA ASN A 182 5.47 -12.64 -3.73
C ASN A 182 4.84 -11.98 -2.50
N VAL A 183 5.36 -10.82 -2.07
CA VAL A 183 4.80 -10.04 -0.96
C VAL A 183 3.35 -9.68 -1.25
N ILE A 184 3.06 -9.18 -2.45
CA ILE A 184 1.69 -8.84 -2.87
C ILE A 184 0.79 -10.09 -2.87
N ASN A 185 1.27 -11.20 -3.45
CA ASN A 185 0.50 -12.45 -3.51
C ASN A 185 0.19 -13.02 -2.12
N TRP A 186 1.16 -12.99 -1.20
CA TRP A 186 0.96 -13.45 0.18
C TRP A 186 0.02 -12.52 0.95
N ALA A 187 0.19 -11.20 0.84
CA ALA A 187 -0.68 -10.22 1.47
C ALA A 187 -2.14 -10.38 1.02
N ILE A 188 -2.38 -10.55 -0.29
CA ILE A 188 -3.72 -10.81 -0.82
C ILE A 188 -4.29 -12.12 -0.29
N SER A 189 -3.49 -13.19 -0.24
CA SER A 189 -3.92 -14.49 0.31
C SER A 189 -4.31 -14.39 1.78
N ASP A 190 -3.68 -13.48 2.53
CA ASP A 190 -3.97 -13.19 3.92
C ASP A 190 -5.05 -12.11 4.15
N GLY A 191 -5.61 -11.53 3.08
CA GLY A 191 -6.59 -10.44 3.18
C GLY A 191 -6.03 -9.10 3.67
N ILE A 192 -4.74 -8.83 3.43
CA ILE A 192 -4.03 -7.63 3.89
C ILE A 192 -3.81 -6.68 2.71
N GLY A 193 -4.24 -5.42 2.90
CA GLY A 193 -4.08 -4.36 1.91
C GLY A 193 -5.19 -4.32 0.86
N ALA A 194 -5.41 -3.13 0.30
CA ALA A 194 -6.40 -2.89 -0.74
C ALA A 194 -5.76 -2.38 -2.04
N TYR A 195 -4.58 -1.76 -1.96
CA TYR A 195 -3.85 -1.21 -3.09
C TYR A 195 -2.46 -1.85 -3.18
N PHE A 196 -1.98 -2.11 -4.39
CA PHE A 196 -0.72 -2.85 -4.59
C PHE A 196 0.16 -2.19 -5.64
N TRP A 197 1.37 -1.80 -5.25
CA TRP A 197 2.39 -1.23 -6.11
C TRP A 197 3.55 -2.20 -6.21
N GLN A 198 3.72 -2.81 -7.37
CA GLN A 198 4.73 -3.84 -7.56
C GLN A 198 6.11 -3.26 -7.85
N HIS A 199 7.16 -3.79 -7.22
CA HIS A 199 8.55 -3.65 -7.70
C HIS A 199 9.11 -4.95 -8.28
N ASN A 200 10.25 -4.85 -8.98
CA ASN A 200 10.80 -5.97 -9.74
C ASN A 200 11.76 -6.90 -8.99
N TRP A 201 12.33 -6.45 -7.87
CA TRP A 201 13.25 -7.28 -7.07
C TRP A 201 12.56 -8.52 -6.49
N GLY A 202 12.89 -9.70 -7.05
CA GLY A 202 12.28 -10.99 -6.66
C GLY A 202 11.01 -11.37 -7.42
N SER A 203 10.52 -10.50 -8.33
CA SER A 203 9.30 -10.74 -9.11
C SER A 203 9.51 -11.65 -10.34
N ASN A 204 10.76 -11.91 -10.73
CA ASN A 204 11.12 -12.84 -11.82
C ASN A 204 10.37 -12.58 -13.14
N GLY A 205 10.20 -11.30 -13.50
CA GLY A 205 9.51 -10.87 -14.71
C GLY A 205 7.98 -11.02 -14.68
N LYS A 206 7.40 -11.47 -13.57
CA LYS A 206 5.94 -11.58 -13.39
C LYS A 206 5.35 -10.24 -12.97
N ILE A 207 4.12 -9.99 -13.40
CA ILE A 207 3.30 -8.86 -12.95
C ILE A 207 2.07 -9.42 -12.27
N HIS A 208 1.80 -8.98 -11.04
CA HIS A 208 0.66 -9.44 -10.27
C HIS A 208 -0.65 -8.90 -10.87
N PRO A 209 -1.67 -9.74 -11.12
CA PRO A 209 -2.91 -9.28 -11.76
C PRO A 209 -3.71 -8.28 -10.92
N HIS A 210 -3.42 -8.14 -9.63
CA HIS A 210 -4.01 -7.12 -8.74
C HIS A 210 -3.13 -5.88 -8.52
N ALA A 211 -2.01 -5.75 -9.24
CA ALA A 211 -1.19 -4.54 -9.18
C ALA A 211 -2.00 -3.33 -9.70
N HIS A 212 -1.98 -2.26 -8.92
CA HIS A 212 -2.50 -0.94 -9.28
C HIS A 212 -1.41 -0.14 -9.99
N LEU A 213 -0.18 -0.27 -9.49
CA LEU A 213 1.03 0.35 -10.01
C LEU A 213 2.14 -0.70 -10.18
N HIS A 214 3.09 -0.44 -11.07
CA HIS A 214 4.29 -1.27 -11.23
C HIS A 214 5.51 -0.42 -11.58
N GLN A 215 6.53 -0.46 -10.74
CA GLN A 215 7.81 0.21 -10.95
C GLN A 215 8.64 -0.52 -12.00
N ILE A 216 8.78 0.08 -13.18
CA ILE A 216 9.38 -0.54 -14.37
C ILE A 216 10.80 -0.07 -14.65
N ARG A 217 11.19 1.12 -14.19
CA ARG A 217 12.55 1.66 -14.34
C ARG A 217 12.95 2.43 -13.10
N ILE A 218 14.17 2.18 -12.63
CA ILE A 218 14.74 2.74 -11.40
C ILE A 218 16.03 3.49 -11.75
N ASP A 219 16.19 4.72 -11.28
CA ASP A 219 17.39 5.56 -11.40
C ASP A 219 17.95 5.70 -12.84
N LYS A 220 17.09 5.61 -13.86
CA LYS A 220 17.48 5.71 -15.28
C LYS A 220 16.96 6.96 -15.97
N ASP A 221 15.95 7.59 -15.40
CA ASP A 221 15.24 8.71 -15.99
C ASP A 221 15.46 9.97 -15.15
N LYS A 222 15.32 11.14 -15.79
CA LYS A 222 15.36 12.44 -15.12
C LYS A 222 14.24 13.33 -15.59
N VAL A 223 13.63 14.07 -14.67
CA VAL A 223 12.68 15.15 -14.97
C VAL A 223 13.26 16.44 -14.41
N ALA A 224 13.50 17.42 -15.29
CA ALA A 224 14.17 18.68 -14.95
C ALA A 224 15.49 18.49 -14.16
N GLY A 225 16.26 17.46 -14.51
CA GLY A 225 17.55 17.14 -13.87
C GLY A 225 17.46 16.32 -12.57
N ILE A 226 16.27 16.11 -12.01
CA ILE A 226 16.03 15.28 -10.83
C ILE A 226 15.89 13.82 -11.25
N GLY A 227 16.60 12.90 -10.59
CA GLY A 227 16.44 11.46 -10.81
C GLY A 227 15.06 10.98 -10.37
N VAL A 228 14.41 10.20 -11.23
CA VAL A 228 13.06 9.66 -11.00
C VAL A 228 13.00 8.18 -11.37
N ASP A 229 12.11 7.48 -10.68
CA ASP A 229 11.68 6.13 -11.02
C ASP A 229 10.36 6.20 -11.80
N ILE A 230 10.16 5.28 -12.73
CA ILE A 230 8.99 5.26 -13.63
C ILE A 230 8.08 4.09 -13.27
N ASN A 231 6.80 4.40 -13.09
CA ASN A 231 5.77 3.45 -12.71
C ASN A 231 4.64 3.43 -13.73
N ASN A 232 4.27 2.24 -14.20
CA ASN A 232 3.05 2.05 -14.98
C ASN A 232 1.83 2.07 -14.06
N VAL A 233 0.74 2.66 -14.56
CA VAL A 233 -0.57 2.65 -13.92
C VAL A 233 -1.48 1.62 -14.61
N TYR A 234 -2.06 0.71 -13.83
CA TYR A 234 -2.92 -0.38 -14.35
C TYR A 234 -4.37 -0.30 -13.88
N ARG A 235 -4.71 0.64 -12.99
CA ARG A 235 -6.06 0.84 -12.47
C ARG A 235 -6.42 2.31 -12.50
N GLU A 236 -7.68 2.61 -12.82
CA GLU A 236 -8.17 3.99 -12.84
C GLU A 236 -8.09 4.61 -11.46
N ASP A 237 -8.54 3.91 -10.43
CA ASP A 237 -8.20 4.21 -9.04
C ASP A 237 -6.91 3.47 -8.67
N TRP A 238 -5.79 4.20 -8.67
CA TRP A 238 -4.49 3.74 -8.19
C TRP A 238 -4.14 4.33 -6.82
N GLY A 239 -5.13 4.88 -6.11
CA GLY A 239 -4.95 5.50 -4.80
C GLY A 239 -4.59 6.98 -4.88
N GLN A 240 -4.88 7.62 -6.01
CA GLN A 240 -4.57 9.01 -6.24
C GLN A 240 -5.53 9.97 -5.57
N TRP A 241 -5.01 11.15 -5.24
CA TRP A 241 -5.74 12.24 -4.63
C TRP A 241 -5.29 13.60 -5.17
N THR A 242 -6.13 14.59 -4.89
CA THR A 242 -5.87 16.01 -5.15
C THR A 242 -6.25 16.78 -3.89
N PRO A 243 -5.39 17.69 -3.36
CA PRO A 243 -5.73 18.51 -2.20
C PRO A 243 -7.09 19.18 -2.32
N GLY A 244 -7.86 19.17 -1.23
CA GLY A 244 -9.19 19.79 -1.16
C GLY A 244 -10.30 19.06 -1.93
N LYS A 245 -10.01 17.92 -2.58
CA LYS A 245 -11.02 17.04 -3.17
C LYS A 245 -11.24 15.83 -2.26
N ALA A 246 -12.50 15.41 -2.12
CA ALA A 246 -12.82 14.14 -1.50
C ALA A 246 -12.22 12.98 -2.31
N ALA A 247 -11.90 11.86 -1.65
CA ALA A 247 -11.46 10.65 -2.33
C ALA A 247 -12.49 10.21 -3.38
N HIS A 248 -11.99 9.62 -4.47
CA HIS A 248 -12.85 8.99 -5.46
C HIS A 248 -13.61 7.82 -4.80
N THR A 249 -14.91 7.98 -4.59
CA THR A 249 -15.79 6.89 -4.22
C THR A 249 -16.11 6.08 -5.48
N THR A 250 -15.26 5.13 -5.83
CA THR A 250 -15.73 4.01 -6.66
C THR A 250 -16.57 3.10 -5.78
N ALA A 251 -17.85 3.47 -5.61
CA ALA A 251 -18.84 2.51 -5.12
C ALA A 251 -18.92 1.36 -6.14
N PRO A 252 -19.01 0.09 -5.71
CA PRO A 252 -19.51 -0.96 -6.57
C PRO A 252 -20.90 -0.55 -7.06
N SER A 253 -21.12 -0.53 -8.37
CA SER A 253 -22.44 -0.31 -8.95
C SER A 253 -23.34 -1.51 -8.69
N THR A 254 -23.92 -1.57 -7.49
CA THR A 254 -25.06 -2.44 -7.22
C THR A 254 -26.33 -1.73 -7.71
N PRO A 255 -27.17 -2.34 -8.57
CA PRO A 255 -28.43 -1.73 -9.00
C PRO A 255 -29.31 -1.40 -7.80
N ALA A 256 -29.73 -0.14 -7.72
CA ALA A 256 -30.61 0.36 -6.67
C ALA A 256 -31.92 -0.44 -6.63
N THR A 257 -32.21 -1.05 -5.47
CA THR A 257 -33.58 -1.41 -5.10
C THR A 257 -33.98 -0.48 -3.95
N SER A 258 -34.84 0.47 -4.28
CA SER A 258 -35.44 1.45 -3.39
C SER A 258 -36.55 0.83 -2.54
N THR A 259 -36.51 0.98 -1.21
CA THR A 259 -37.71 1.13 -0.35
C THR A 259 -37.34 1.98 0.89
N PRO A 260 -38.21 2.90 1.38
CA PRO A 260 -37.84 3.93 2.36
C PRO A 260 -38.34 3.71 3.81
N ALA A 261 -37.83 4.57 4.71
CA ALA A 261 -38.26 4.92 6.09
C ALA A 261 -37.66 4.05 7.23
N ALA A 262 -37.33 4.55 8.43
CA ALA A 262 -37.75 5.76 9.16
C ALA A 262 -36.71 6.20 10.22
N SER A 263 -36.82 7.47 10.64
CA SER A 263 -36.07 8.17 11.69
C SER A 263 -36.41 7.71 13.11
N THR A 264 -35.44 7.60 14.04
CA THR A 264 -35.65 7.92 15.48
C THR A 264 -34.33 8.15 16.26
N THR A 265 -34.21 9.39 16.75
CA THR A 265 -33.64 9.96 17.99
C THR A 265 -32.62 9.21 18.91
N GLN A 266 -31.55 9.94 19.26
CA GLN A 266 -30.65 9.77 20.43
C GLN A 266 -31.33 10.13 21.77
N PRO A 267 -30.75 9.70 22.92
CA PRO A 267 -30.12 10.69 23.82
C PRO A 267 -28.80 10.26 24.52
N LYS A 268 -28.23 11.25 25.24
CA LYS A 268 -26.87 11.50 25.77
C LYS A 268 -26.54 10.92 27.17
N GLN A 269 -25.22 10.95 27.46
CA GLN A 269 -24.51 11.20 28.75
C GLN A 269 -24.50 10.04 29.78
N SER A 270 -23.48 9.78 30.62
CA SER A 270 -22.46 10.62 31.29
C SER A 270 -21.28 9.77 31.84
N THR A 271 -20.15 10.40 32.19
CA THR A 271 -19.03 9.88 33.02
C THR A 271 -19.30 10.14 34.53
N PRO A 272 -18.52 9.63 35.54
CA PRO A 272 -17.23 10.28 35.92
C PRO A 272 -16.16 9.48 36.77
N VAL A 273 -14.97 10.10 36.91
CA VAL A 273 -13.94 10.14 38.03
C VAL A 273 -12.84 9.07 38.28
N ALA A 274 -11.58 9.55 38.12
CA ALA A 274 -10.28 9.49 38.85
C ALA A 274 -9.56 8.20 39.38
N VAL A 275 -8.22 8.16 39.20
CA VAL A 275 -7.13 8.29 40.21
C VAL A 275 -5.75 7.85 39.61
N SER A 276 -4.68 8.63 39.86
CA SER A 276 -3.26 8.35 39.53
C SER A 276 -2.59 7.37 40.52
N PRO A 277 -1.52 6.64 40.14
CA PRO A 277 -0.15 7.18 40.30
C PRO A 277 0.83 6.86 39.12
N ASN A 278 1.85 7.71 39.01
CA ASN A 278 3.02 7.64 38.11
C ASN A 278 3.94 6.46 38.50
N PRO A 279 4.66 5.78 37.58
CA PRO A 279 5.81 6.37 36.88
C PRO A 279 5.89 6.00 35.38
N GLY A 280 5.89 7.00 34.50
CA GLY A 280 6.13 6.79 33.07
C GLY A 280 5.73 7.97 32.17
N GLN A 281 5.71 9.19 32.71
CA GLN A 281 5.20 10.36 31.99
C GLN A 281 6.04 10.65 30.74
N PHE A 282 5.44 10.37 29.58
CA PHE A 282 5.83 10.98 28.32
C PHE A 282 5.71 12.50 28.44
N PRO A 283 6.57 13.30 27.80
CA PRO A 283 6.44 14.75 27.81
C PRO A 283 5.18 15.19 27.07
N ASP A 284 4.61 16.33 27.45
CA ASP A 284 3.52 16.96 26.70
C ASP A 284 4.02 17.35 25.29
N ILE A 285 3.25 17.00 24.27
CA ILE A 285 3.57 17.32 22.88
C ILE A 285 2.59 18.38 22.41
N THR A 286 3.11 19.55 22.05
CA THR A 286 2.32 20.63 21.46
C THR A 286 2.74 20.86 20.02
N VAL A 287 1.79 20.75 19.10
CA VAL A 287 1.99 21.06 17.68
C VAL A 287 0.85 21.94 17.21
N ASN A 288 1.18 23.12 16.68
CA ASN A 288 0.23 24.08 16.10
C ASN A 288 -1.00 24.37 16.99
N GLY A 289 -0.78 24.58 18.29
CA GLY A 289 -1.84 24.95 19.24
C GLY A 289 -2.72 23.80 19.72
N SER A 290 -2.49 22.57 19.26
CA SER A 290 -3.07 21.36 19.84
C SER A 290 -2.05 20.70 20.75
N SER A 291 -2.40 20.49 22.01
CA SER A 291 -1.58 19.78 22.99
C SER A 291 -2.17 18.40 23.28
N ILE A 292 -1.31 17.40 23.32
CA ILE A 292 -1.61 16.08 23.88
C ILE A 292 -0.75 15.92 25.13
N SER A 293 -1.39 15.64 26.26
CA SER A 293 -0.67 15.50 27.51
C SER A 293 0.07 14.16 27.60
N GLY A 294 1.17 14.15 28.34
CA GLY A 294 1.91 12.95 28.72
C GLY A 294 1.05 11.85 29.34
N GLU A 295 -0.03 12.25 30.03
CA GLU A 295 -1.01 11.33 30.60
C GLU A 295 -1.86 10.63 29.53
N GLN A 296 -2.29 11.35 28.49
CA GLN A 296 -3.04 10.78 27.37
C GLN A 296 -2.18 9.75 26.60
N ILE A 297 -0.89 10.04 26.43
CA ILE A 297 0.06 9.12 25.80
C ILE A 297 0.24 7.86 26.67
N SER A 298 0.42 8.05 27.98
CA SER A 298 0.58 6.95 28.94
C SER A 298 -0.65 6.03 29.00
N GLN A 299 -1.86 6.60 28.91
CA GLN A 299 -3.10 5.83 28.84
C GLN A 299 -3.22 5.03 27.56
N GLY A 300 -2.84 5.61 26.41
CA GLY A 300 -2.81 4.90 25.12
C GLY A 300 -1.89 3.68 25.14
N VAL A 301 -0.71 3.80 25.75
CA VAL A 301 0.27 2.70 25.89
C VAL A 301 -0.27 1.59 26.80
N LYS A 302 -0.90 1.94 27.93
CA LYS A 302 -1.49 0.94 28.86
C LYS A 302 -2.63 0.15 28.21
N ILE A 303 -3.49 0.81 27.44
CA ILE A 303 -4.57 0.15 26.70
C ILE A 303 -3.99 -0.82 25.66
N ALA A 304 -2.95 -0.41 24.92
CA ALA A 304 -2.28 -1.28 23.96
C ALA A 304 -1.66 -2.52 24.63
N GLN A 305 -1.05 -2.37 25.80
CA GLN A 305 -0.50 -3.48 26.58
C GLN A 305 -1.58 -4.43 27.11
N GLN A 306 -2.72 -3.90 27.57
CA GLN A 306 -3.85 -4.71 28.05
C GLN A 306 -4.54 -5.52 26.95
N ILE A 307 -4.66 -4.93 25.74
CA ILE A 307 -5.17 -5.64 24.56
C ILE A 307 -4.18 -6.75 24.16
N SER A 308 -2.87 -6.48 24.23
CA SER A 308 -1.85 -7.48 23.92
C SER A 308 -1.80 -8.64 24.93
N SER A 309 -2.21 -8.43 26.19
CA SER A 309 -2.26 -9.47 27.22
C SER A 309 -3.56 -10.29 27.22
N THR A 310 -4.61 -9.84 26.53
CA THR A 310 -5.89 -10.57 26.41
C THR A 310 -5.97 -11.42 25.13
N LEU A 311 -4.94 -11.36 24.29
CA LEU A 311 -4.79 -12.13 23.06
C LEU A 311 -3.81 -13.31 23.20
N ASN A 312 -3.37 -13.63 24.43
CA ASN A 312 -2.54 -14.80 24.77
C ASN A 312 -3.28 -15.74 25.74
#